data_AF-A0A0G2HVL9-F1
#
_entry.id   AF-A0A0G2HVL9-F1
#
_cell.length_a   1.000
_cell.length_b   1.000
_cell.length_c   1.000
_cell.angle_alpha   90.00
_cell.angle_beta   90.00
_cell.angle_gamma   90.00
#
_symmetry.space_group_name_H-M   'P 1'
#
loop_
_entity.id
_entity.type
_entity.pdbx_description
1 polymer ?
#
loop_
_entity_poly.entity_id
_entity_poly.type
_entity_poly.pdbx_seq_one_letter_code
_entity_poly.pdbx_strand_id
1 'polypeptide(L)'
;MSVWESDDLGSVALRTTWALFGVTAGGGLYLDDFITGGCLLMLLIFCILLSVAVQYGVGKHYVALSERAKVQAVMWNAILSGLTPWMCTLPKFAIVTTLKRILNYGTKTTVLLWGLALTSQATVIALMAWGFAQCRPTAFQWDRSIEGGTCSDPEIYVNLSFFVYSYSTALDVFFALYPVPFVMRLSMPLKTRIGVAASLSLSWFL
;
A
#
# COMPACT_ATOMS: atom_id res chain seq x y z
N MET A 1 29.16 -7.52 0.64
CA MET A 1 28.59 -7.52 -0.73
C MET A 1 27.09 -7.26 -0.56
N SER A 2 26.67 -6.02 -0.28
CA SER A 2 25.24 -5.68 0.01
C SER A 2 24.93 -4.17 0.16
N VAL A 3 25.82 -3.25 -0.26
CA VAL A 3 25.55 -1.80 -0.19
C VAL A 3 24.87 -1.29 -1.48
N TRP A 4 25.14 -1.95 -2.61
CA TRP A 4 24.64 -1.53 -3.93
C TRP A 4 23.14 -1.81 -4.14
N GLU A 5 22.58 -2.88 -3.54
CA GLU A 5 21.16 -3.24 -3.72
C GLU A 5 20.19 -2.25 -3.05
N SER A 6 20.62 -1.56 -1.98
CA SER A 6 19.82 -0.55 -1.28
C SER A 6 19.78 0.80 -2.01
N ASP A 7 20.85 1.17 -2.72
CA ASP A 7 20.91 2.42 -3.49
C ASP A 7 20.07 2.31 -4.78
N ASP A 8 19.98 1.11 -5.35
CA ASP A 8 19.17 0.85 -6.54
C ASP A 8 17.67 0.91 -6.26
N LEU A 9 17.18 0.38 -5.13
CA LEU A 9 15.74 0.45 -4.80
C LEU A 9 15.27 1.90 -4.56
N GLY A 10 16.07 2.72 -3.86
CA GLY A 10 15.74 4.12 -3.59
C GLY A 10 15.73 4.96 -4.87
N SER A 11 16.68 4.72 -5.77
CA SER A 11 16.74 5.43 -7.06
C SER A 11 15.65 4.98 -8.04
N VAL A 12 15.24 3.70 -8.02
CA VAL A 12 14.09 3.20 -8.78
C VAL A 12 12.79 3.80 -8.27
N ALA A 13 12.58 3.86 -6.94
CA ALA A 13 11.42 4.51 -6.34
C ALA A 13 11.36 6.01 -6.68
N LEU A 14 12.51 6.70 -6.67
CA LEU A 14 12.58 8.11 -7.05
C LEU A 14 12.24 8.30 -8.54
N ARG A 15 12.78 7.44 -9.43
CA ARG A 15 12.55 7.52 -10.89
C ARG A 15 11.10 7.20 -11.28
N THR A 16 10.48 6.20 -10.65
CA THR A 16 9.05 5.90 -10.89
C THR A 16 8.15 7.02 -10.37
N THR A 17 8.50 7.64 -9.24
CA THR A 17 7.76 8.78 -8.68
C THR A 17 7.89 10.04 -9.53
N TRP A 18 9.08 10.33 -10.08
CA TRP A 18 9.28 11.45 -11.02
C TRP A 18 8.56 11.25 -12.35
N ALA A 19 8.54 10.02 -12.87
CA ALA A 19 7.80 9.69 -14.09
C ALA A 19 6.29 9.87 -13.90
N LEU A 20 5.75 9.56 -12.71
CA LEU A 20 4.33 9.74 -12.37
C LEU A 20 3.98 11.21 -12.08
N PHE A 21 4.85 11.95 -11.38
CA PHE A 21 4.69 13.41 -11.15
C PHE A 21 4.67 14.20 -12.47
N GLY A 22 5.49 13.79 -13.44
CA GLY A 22 5.50 14.40 -14.78
C GLY A 22 4.19 14.21 -15.56
N VAL A 23 3.45 13.13 -15.29
CA VAL A 23 2.15 12.87 -15.92
C VAL A 23 1.04 13.74 -15.31
N THR A 24 1.13 14.09 -14.01
CA THR A 24 0.12 14.92 -13.33
C THR A 24 0.27 16.43 -13.56
N ALA A 25 1.42 16.90 -14.03
CA ALA A 25 1.69 18.35 -14.17
C ALA A 25 1.13 19.01 -15.46
N GLY A 26 0.49 18.24 -16.34
CA GLY A 26 0.18 18.67 -17.72
C GLY A 26 -1.24 19.20 -18.01
N GLY A 27 -2.18 19.19 -17.08
CA GLY A 27 -3.57 19.63 -17.34
C GLY A 27 -4.24 20.17 -16.07
N GLY A 28 -5.07 21.22 -16.20
CA GLY A 28 -5.54 22.06 -15.09
C GLY A 28 -5.95 21.32 -13.81
N LEU A 29 -5.49 21.81 -12.66
CA LEU A 29 -5.69 21.20 -11.33
C LEU A 29 -7.17 21.12 -10.98
N TYR A 30 -7.70 19.91 -10.92
CA TYR A 30 -8.99 19.60 -10.30
C TYR A 30 -8.77 19.03 -8.88
N LEU A 31 -9.84 18.98 -8.07
CA LEU A 31 -9.80 18.42 -6.70
C LEU A 31 -9.26 16.96 -6.63
N ASP A 32 -9.39 16.21 -7.71
CA ASP A 32 -8.87 14.84 -7.87
C ASP A 32 -7.32 14.79 -7.84
N ASP A 33 -6.67 15.83 -8.39
CA ASP A 33 -5.22 15.96 -8.41
C ASP A 33 -4.65 16.29 -7.03
N PHE A 34 -5.43 17.01 -6.20
CA PHE A 34 -5.07 17.26 -4.79
C PHE A 34 -5.13 16.00 -3.94
N ILE A 35 -6.14 15.15 -4.14
CA ILE A 35 -6.25 13.86 -3.43
C ILE A 35 -5.08 12.97 -3.80
N THR A 36 -4.79 12.86 -5.10
CA THR A 36 -3.66 12.07 -5.63
C THR A 36 -2.31 12.63 -5.14
N GLY A 37 -2.14 13.95 -5.14
CA GLY A 37 -0.95 14.62 -4.61
C GLY A 37 -0.76 14.37 -3.11
N GLY A 38 -1.85 14.35 -2.33
CA GLY A 38 -1.82 13.98 -0.92
C GLY A 38 -1.41 12.53 -0.69
N CYS A 39 -1.93 11.59 -1.49
CA CYS A 39 -1.51 10.19 -1.45
C CYS A 39 -0.02 10.03 -1.75
N LEU A 40 0.50 10.74 -2.76
CA LEU A 40 1.92 10.73 -3.12
C LEU A 40 2.81 11.28 -2.00
N LEU A 41 2.40 12.38 -1.36
CA LEU A 41 3.10 12.93 -0.20
C LEU A 41 3.17 11.93 0.96
N MET A 42 2.07 11.25 1.25
CA MET A 42 2.04 10.26 2.33
C MET A 42 2.92 9.05 2.02
N LEU A 43 2.96 8.63 0.74
CA LEU A 43 3.85 7.59 0.26
C LEU A 43 5.33 7.99 0.36
N LEU A 44 5.67 9.23 0.04
CA LEU A 44 7.02 9.75 0.23
C LEU A 44 7.45 9.71 1.70
N ILE A 45 6.57 10.13 2.62
CA ILE A 45 6.85 10.07 4.06
C ILE A 45 7.10 8.63 4.49
N PHE A 46 6.28 7.68 4.02
CA PHE A 46 6.48 6.27 4.31
C PHE A 46 7.84 5.74 3.79
N CYS A 47 8.22 6.07 2.56
CA CYS A 47 9.51 5.68 2.00
C CYS A 47 10.69 6.24 2.80
N ILE A 48 10.59 7.47 3.29
CA ILE A 48 11.61 8.08 4.15
C ILE A 48 11.72 7.31 5.48
N LEU A 49 10.58 7.04 6.14
CA LEU A 49 10.55 6.29 7.40
C LEU A 49 11.09 4.87 7.22
N LEU A 50 10.75 4.20 6.12
CA LEU A 50 11.28 2.89 5.76
C LEU A 50 12.80 2.93 5.57
N SER A 51 13.30 3.95 4.87
CA SER A 51 14.75 4.14 4.66
C SER A 51 15.48 4.28 5.99
N VAL A 52 14.94 5.08 6.90
CA VAL A 52 15.49 5.26 8.26
C VAL A 52 15.45 3.93 9.03
N ALA A 53 14.34 3.20 8.98
CA ALA A 53 14.20 1.91 9.65
C ALA A 53 15.21 0.86 9.16
N VAL A 54 15.47 0.81 7.85
CA VAL A 54 16.49 -0.10 7.26
C VAL A 54 17.89 0.26 7.75
N GLN A 55 18.20 1.54 7.93
CA GLN A 55 19.49 1.98 8.52
C GLN A 55 19.66 1.48 9.97
N TYR A 56 18.57 1.40 10.74
CA TYR A 56 18.55 0.81 12.08
C TYR A 56 18.61 -0.74 12.10
N GLY A 57 18.72 -1.38 10.93
CA GLY A 57 18.91 -2.82 10.81
C GLY A 57 17.62 -3.62 10.66
N VAL A 58 16.49 -2.98 10.36
CA VAL A 58 15.27 -3.67 9.91
C VAL A 58 15.60 -4.46 8.64
N GLY A 59 15.42 -5.79 8.68
CA GLY A 59 15.75 -6.70 7.58
C GLY A 59 17.08 -7.46 7.71
N LYS A 60 17.94 -7.14 8.69
CA LYS A 60 19.17 -7.92 8.97
C LYS A 60 18.87 -9.16 9.82
N HIS A 61 19.66 -10.22 9.66
CA HIS A 61 19.51 -11.45 10.45
C HIS A 61 19.60 -11.14 11.96
N TYR A 62 18.57 -11.57 12.70
CA TYR A 62 18.34 -11.30 14.14
C TYR A 62 19.52 -11.65 15.07
N VAL A 63 20.43 -12.51 14.58
CA VAL A 63 21.61 -13.01 15.31
C VAL A 63 22.78 -12.01 15.28
N ALA A 64 22.85 -11.11 14.30
CA ALA A 64 23.99 -10.21 14.11
C ALA A 64 23.85 -8.82 14.78
N LEU A 65 22.73 -8.55 15.47
CA LEU A 65 22.47 -7.25 16.09
C LEU A 65 22.79 -7.23 17.59
N SER A 66 23.26 -6.09 18.09
CA SER A 66 23.36 -5.82 19.53
C SER A 66 21.97 -5.71 20.17
N GLU A 67 21.85 -6.03 21.46
CA GLU A 67 20.57 -6.12 22.17
C GLU A 67 19.74 -4.82 22.13
N ARG A 68 20.41 -3.66 22.23
CA ARG A 68 19.79 -2.33 22.04
C ARG A 68 19.31 -2.08 20.60
N ALA A 69 20.06 -2.53 19.59
CA ALA A 69 19.68 -2.37 18.20
C ALA A 69 18.49 -3.27 17.82
N LYS A 70 18.34 -4.44 18.47
CA LYS A 70 17.17 -5.32 18.28
C LYS A 70 15.87 -4.65 18.70
N VAL A 71 15.84 -4.00 19.87
CA VAL A 71 14.65 -3.30 20.37
C VAL A 71 14.24 -2.17 19.41
N GLN A 72 15.20 -1.37 18.93
CA GLN A 72 14.92 -0.32 17.96
C GLN A 72 14.43 -0.86 16.61
N ALA A 73 15.03 -1.94 16.11
CA ALA A 73 14.60 -2.56 14.85
C ALA A 73 13.17 -3.13 14.95
N VAL A 74 12.81 -3.76 16.07
CA VAL A 74 11.45 -4.29 16.29
C VAL A 74 10.42 -3.15 16.41
N MET A 75 10.77 -2.06 17.10
CA MET A 75 9.92 -0.87 17.18
C MET A 75 9.65 -0.26 15.79
N TRP A 76 10.69 -0.06 14.99
CA TRP A 76 10.55 0.45 13.62
C TRP A 76 9.75 -0.50 12.72
N ASN A 77 9.95 -1.82 12.85
CA ASN A 77 9.18 -2.80 12.10
C ASN A 77 7.68 -2.79 12.48
N ALA A 78 7.37 -2.65 13.76
CA ALA A 78 5.99 -2.51 14.23
C ALA A 78 5.31 -1.25 13.63
N ILE A 79 6.02 -0.12 13.64
CA ILE A 79 5.51 1.14 13.06
C ILE A 79 5.29 0.98 11.55
N LEU A 80 6.24 0.37 10.84
CA LEU A 80 6.12 0.15 9.39
C LEU A 80 5.01 -0.83 9.04
N SER A 81 4.87 -1.94 9.77
CA SER A 81 3.73 -2.86 9.64
C SER A 81 2.39 -2.14 9.87
N GLY A 82 2.43 -1.11 10.72
CA GLY A 82 1.38 -0.12 10.92
C GLY A 82 1.02 0.68 9.65
N LEU A 83 2.04 1.24 9.01
CA LEU A 83 1.85 2.21 7.93
C LEU A 83 1.68 1.56 6.55
N THR A 84 2.22 0.36 6.32
CA THR A 84 2.18 -0.34 5.03
C THR A 84 0.76 -0.51 4.47
N PRO A 85 -0.25 -0.98 5.24
CA PRO A 85 -1.60 -1.16 4.72
C PRO A 85 -2.28 0.14 4.24
N TRP A 86 -1.90 1.29 4.82
CA TRP A 86 -2.41 2.60 4.39
C TRP A 86 -1.91 2.97 2.99
N MET A 87 -0.68 2.59 2.66
CA MET A 87 -0.11 2.82 1.33
C MET A 87 -0.84 2.03 0.24
N CYS A 88 -1.37 0.85 0.56
CA CYS A 88 -2.14 0.05 -0.39
C CYS A 88 -3.56 0.58 -0.61
N THR A 89 -4.16 1.24 0.37
CA THR A 89 -5.57 1.67 0.32
C THR A 89 -5.77 3.08 -0.21
N LEU A 90 -4.84 4.00 0.07
CA LEU A 90 -4.91 5.40 -0.37
C LEU A 90 -5.04 5.57 -1.90
N PRO A 91 -4.24 4.87 -2.74
CA PRO A 91 -4.37 4.97 -4.19
C PRO A 91 -5.74 4.53 -4.72
N LYS A 92 -6.44 3.62 -4.02
CA LYS A 92 -7.76 3.13 -4.45
C LYS A 92 -8.80 4.24 -4.44
N PHE A 93 -8.73 5.16 -3.48
CA PHE A 93 -9.66 6.30 -3.42
C PHE A 93 -9.46 7.23 -4.62
N ALA A 94 -8.21 7.51 -4.99
CA ALA A 94 -7.88 8.28 -6.19
C ALA A 94 -8.38 7.57 -7.47
N ILE A 95 -8.18 6.25 -7.58
CA ILE A 95 -8.68 5.48 -8.73
C ILE A 95 -10.22 5.57 -8.82
N VAL A 96 -10.94 5.42 -7.71
CA VAL A 96 -12.41 5.47 -7.71
C VAL A 96 -12.92 6.86 -8.11
N THR A 97 -12.29 7.95 -7.65
CA THR A 97 -12.66 9.31 -8.02
C THR A 97 -12.37 9.60 -9.50
N THR A 98 -11.20 9.20 -9.99
CA THR A 98 -10.84 9.29 -11.41
C THR A 98 -11.80 8.47 -12.29
N LEU A 99 -12.10 7.23 -11.90
CA LEU A 99 -12.98 6.32 -12.64
C LEU A 99 -14.42 6.87 -12.72
N LYS A 100 -14.92 7.44 -11.62
CA LYS A 100 -16.22 8.12 -11.58
C LYS A 100 -16.28 9.28 -12.58
N ARG A 101 -15.19 10.06 -12.68
CA ARG A 101 -15.10 11.20 -13.59
C ARG A 101 -15.08 10.79 -15.05
N ILE A 102 -14.31 9.75 -15.41
CA ILE A 102 -14.15 9.30 -16.80
C ILE A 102 -15.41 8.63 -17.35
N LEU A 103 -15.98 7.70 -16.58
CA LEU A 103 -17.08 6.86 -17.07
C LEU A 103 -18.47 7.44 -16.80
N ASN A 104 -18.58 8.44 -15.92
CA ASN A 104 -19.83 9.11 -15.53
C ASN A 104 -21.03 8.15 -15.42
N TYR A 105 -20.82 7.05 -14.69
CA TYR A 105 -21.82 5.98 -14.53
C TYR A 105 -22.89 6.36 -13.49
N GLY A 106 -24.04 5.69 -13.54
CA GLY A 106 -25.18 5.97 -12.66
C GLY A 106 -24.86 5.88 -11.15
N THR A 107 -25.69 6.53 -10.33
CA THR A 107 -25.53 6.63 -8.87
C THR A 107 -25.36 5.27 -8.18
N LYS A 108 -26.04 4.22 -8.65
CA LYS A 108 -25.93 2.86 -8.11
C LYS A 108 -24.50 2.32 -8.16
N THR A 109 -23.82 2.47 -9.29
CA THR A 109 -22.45 1.95 -9.44
C THR A 109 -21.43 2.82 -8.69
N THR A 110 -21.71 4.11 -8.51
CA THR A 110 -20.92 4.98 -7.63
C THR A 110 -20.96 4.49 -6.20
N VAL A 111 -22.14 4.17 -5.69
CA VAL A 111 -22.30 3.66 -4.32
C VAL A 111 -21.58 2.31 -4.16
N LEU A 112 -21.61 1.44 -5.17
CA LEU A 112 -20.88 0.16 -5.13
C LEU A 112 -19.37 0.35 -5.10
N LEU A 113 -18.79 1.18 -5.97
CA LEU A 113 -17.34 1.38 -6.06
C LEU A 113 -16.79 2.09 -4.82
N TRP A 114 -17.51 3.10 -4.31
CA TRP A 114 -17.18 3.72 -3.02
C TRP A 114 -17.35 2.76 -1.85
N GLY A 115 -18.38 1.90 -1.89
CA GLY A 115 -18.58 0.85 -0.90
C GLY A 115 -17.39 -0.10 -0.84
N LEU A 116 -16.89 -0.58 -1.99
CA LEU A 116 -15.72 -1.45 -2.07
C LEU A 116 -14.43 -0.77 -1.58
N ALA A 117 -14.24 0.52 -1.87
CA ALA A 117 -13.11 1.28 -1.35
C ALA A 117 -13.20 1.43 0.18
N LEU A 118 -14.38 1.74 0.71
CA LEU A 118 -14.62 1.88 2.15
C LEU A 118 -14.47 0.56 2.89
N THR A 119 -14.94 -0.56 2.33
CA THR A 119 -14.73 -1.89 2.95
C THR A 119 -13.25 -2.24 3.00
N SER A 120 -12.48 -1.91 1.96
CA SER A 120 -11.02 -2.12 1.99
C SER A 120 -10.32 -1.28 3.06
N GLN A 121 -10.79 -0.04 3.28
CA GLN A 121 -10.25 0.81 4.32
C GLN A 121 -10.63 0.30 5.72
N ALA A 122 -11.85 -0.22 5.88
CA ALA A 122 -12.32 -0.78 7.13
C ALA A 122 -11.51 -2.02 7.53
N THR A 123 -11.18 -2.91 6.59
CA THR A 123 -10.34 -4.09 6.88
C THR A 123 -8.93 -3.71 7.29
N VAL A 124 -8.35 -2.66 6.70
CA VAL A 124 -7.05 -2.11 7.12
C VAL A 124 -7.10 -1.52 8.53
N ILE A 125 -8.14 -0.75 8.85
CA ILE A 125 -8.31 -0.19 10.21
C ILE A 125 -8.49 -1.32 11.23
N ALA A 126 -9.22 -2.37 10.89
CA ALA A 126 -9.37 -3.55 11.74
C ALA A 126 -8.03 -4.27 11.97
N LEU A 127 -7.21 -4.41 10.92
CA LEU A 127 -5.86 -5.00 11.04
C LEU A 127 -4.94 -4.14 11.92
N MET A 128 -5.01 -2.81 11.79
CA MET A 128 -4.31 -1.88 12.67
C MET A 128 -4.73 -2.06 14.13
N ALA A 129 -6.04 -2.02 14.39
CA ALA A 129 -6.58 -2.17 15.73
C ALA A 129 -6.17 -3.52 16.34
N TRP A 130 -6.22 -4.61 15.55
CA TRP A 130 -5.75 -5.92 15.98
C TRP A 130 -4.26 -5.90 16.27
N GLY A 131 -3.45 -5.30 15.38
CA GLY A 131 -2.01 -5.15 15.53
C GLY A 131 -1.61 -4.51 16.86
N PHE A 132 -2.26 -3.42 17.26
CA PHE A 132 -2.04 -2.80 18.57
C PHE A 132 -2.64 -3.61 19.73
N ALA A 133 -3.69 -4.38 19.50
CA ALA A 133 -4.32 -5.21 20.53
C ALA A 133 -3.63 -6.57 20.76
N GLN A 134 -2.66 -6.96 19.92
CA GLN A 134 -2.00 -8.27 20.00
C GLN A 134 -1.23 -8.50 21.29
N CYS A 135 -0.67 -7.44 21.90
CA CYS A 135 0.11 -7.55 23.13
C CYS A 135 -0.45 -6.62 24.20
N ARG A 136 -0.61 -7.14 25.42
CA ARG A 136 -0.94 -6.36 26.60
C ARG A 136 0.19 -6.47 27.63
N PRO A 137 0.88 -5.37 27.98
CA PRO A 137 0.82 -4.02 27.40
C PRO A 137 1.45 -3.93 25.99
N THR A 138 1.05 -2.95 25.18
CA THR A 138 1.60 -2.72 23.82
C THR A 138 3.12 -2.58 23.82
N ALA A 139 3.68 -2.06 24.92
CA ALA A 139 5.12 -1.93 25.10
C ALA A 139 5.89 -3.25 25.12
N PHE A 140 5.22 -4.36 25.46
CA PHE A 140 5.80 -5.69 25.41
C PHE A 140 6.12 -6.15 23.98
N GLN A 141 5.54 -5.49 22.97
CA GLN A 141 5.81 -5.80 21.56
C GLN A 141 7.26 -5.44 21.16
N TRP A 142 7.84 -4.38 21.74
CA TRP A 142 9.21 -3.96 21.45
C TRP A 142 10.19 -4.25 22.59
N ASP A 143 9.73 -4.24 23.85
CA ASP A 143 10.55 -4.52 25.02
C ASP A 143 10.05 -5.77 25.75
N ARG A 144 10.67 -6.91 25.44
CA ARG A 144 10.34 -8.21 26.08
C ARG A 144 10.87 -8.33 27.51
N SER A 145 11.55 -7.30 28.04
CA SER A 145 12.01 -7.29 29.44
C SER A 145 10.91 -6.94 30.45
N ILE A 146 9.73 -6.49 29.99
CA ILE A 146 8.60 -6.13 30.85
C ILE A 146 7.91 -7.40 31.36
N GLU A 147 7.95 -7.64 32.67
CA GLU A 147 7.28 -8.78 33.30
C GLU A 147 5.75 -8.68 33.21
N GLY A 148 5.09 -9.81 32.92
CA GLY A 148 3.62 -9.91 32.86
C GLY A 148 2.99 -9.58 31.51
N GLY A 149 3.79 -9.34 30.47
CA GLY A 149 3.28 -9.14 29.11
C GLY A 149 2.75 -10.43 28.49
N THR A 150 1.52 -10.40 27.98
CA THR A 150 0.94 -11.50 27.21
C THR A 150 0.70 -11.02 25.77
N CYS A 151 1.17 -11.81 24.80
CA CYS A 151 0.85 -11.61 23.40
C CYS A 151 -0.04 -12.75 22.91
N SER A 152 -1.00 -12.41 22.05
CA SER A 152 -1.76 -13.40 21.27
C SER A 152 -0.85 -14.09 20.25
N ASP A 153 -1.32 -15.25 19.76
CA ASP A 153 -0.60 -16.06 18.79
C ASP A 153 -0.30 -15.25 17.51
N PRO A 154 0.98 -15.13 17.10
CA PRO A 154 1.36 -14.43 15.87
C PRO A 154 0.73 -15.02 14.60
N GLU A 155 0.33 -16.30 14.60
CA GLU A 155 -0.34 -16.92 13.44
C GLU A 155 -1.66 -16.23 13.10
N ILE A 156 -2.41 -15.76 14.11
CA ILE A 156 -3.69 -15.09 13.90
C ILE A 156 -3.50 -13.80 13.11
N TYR A 157 -2.48 -13.00 13.47
CA TYR A 157 -2.19 -11.76 12.78
C TYR A 157 -1.66 -11.97 11.37
N VAL A 158 -0.83 -12.99 11.17
CA VAL A 158 -0.35 -13.35 9.84
C VAL A 158 -1.52 -13.73 8.93
N ASN A 159 -2.42 -14.59 9.40
CA ASN A 159 -3.60 -15.00 8.63
C ASN A 159 -4.55 -13.82 8.32
N LEU A 160 -4.79 -12.94 9.29
CA LEU A 160 -5.58 -11.72 9.08
C LEU A 160 -4.92 -10.80 8.06
N SER A 161 -3.61 -10.60 8.14
CA SER A 161 -2.85 -9.79 7.19
C SER A 161 -2.98 -10.34 5.78
N PHE A 162 -2.79 -11.65 5.58
CA PHE A 162 -2.97 -12.31 4.29
C PHE A 162 -4.38 -12.10 3.72
N PHE A 163 -5.42 -12.19 4.55
CA PHE A 163 -6.78 -11.92 4.13
C PHE A 163 -6.98 -10.46 3.67
N VAL A 164 -6.47 -9.49 4.42
CA VAL A 164 -6.58 -8.07 4.06
C VAL A 164 -5.85 -7.74 2.77
N TYR A 165 -4.62 -8.25 2.61
CA TYR A 165 -3.83 -8.02 1.40
C TYR A 165 -4.44 -8.70 0.18
N SER A 166 -4.87 -9.96 0.29
CA SER A 166 -5.52 -10.66 -0.83
C SER A 166 -6.83 -9.98 -1.25
N TYR A 167 -7.65 -9.53 -0.29
CA TYR A 167 -8.85 -8.74 -0.58
C TYR A 167 -8.51 -7.42 -1.28
N SER A 168 -7.49 -6.71 -0.80
CA SER A 168 -7.03 -5.47 -1.41
C SER A 168 -6.59 -5.68 -2.87
N THR A 169 -5.76 -6.69 -3.14
CA THR A 169 -5.29 -7.01 -4.49
C THR A 169 -6.46 -7.43 -5.41
N ALA A 170 -7.42 -8.19 -4.90
CA ALA A 170 -8.61 -8.56 -5.66
C ALA A 170 -9.43 -7.32 -6.10
N LEU A 171 -9.52 -6.30 -5.23
CA LEU A 171 -10.15 -5.02 -5.58
C LEU A 171 -9.37 -4.26 -6.64
N ASP A 172 -8.03 -4.26 -6.60
CA ASP A 172 -7.22 -3.62 -7.65
C ASP A 172 -7.46 -4.26 -9.02
N VAL A 173 -7.50 -5.60 -9.07
CA VAL A 173 -7.84 -6.35 -10.29
C VAL A 173 -9.26 -6.01 -10.75
N PHE A 174 -10.22 -5.92 -9.83
CA PHE A 174 -11.60 -5.54 -10.15
C PHE A 174 -11.68 -4.12 -10.75
N PHE A 175 -11.03 -3.13 -10.13
CA PHE A 175 -11.00 -1.76 -10.65
C PHE A 175 -10.28 -1.66 -12.00
N ALA A 176 -9.22 -2.44 -12.22
CA ALA A 176 -8.51 -2.49 -13.50
C ALA A 176 -9.36 -3.10 -14.63
N LEU A 177 -10.17 -4.13 -14.32
CA LEU A 177 -11.06 -4.78 -15.28
C LEU A 177 -12.35 -3.99 -15.53
N TYR A 178 -12.84 -3.24 -14.54
CA TYR A 178 -14.10 -2.49 -14.64
C TYR A 178 -14.24 -1.57 -15.87
N PRO A 179 -13.23 -0.76 -16.27
CA PRO A 179 -13.35 0.09 -17.47
C PRO A 179 -13.28 -0.69 -18.78
N VAL A 180 -12.77 -1.93 -18.79
CA VAL A 180 -12.49 -2.68 -20.03
C VAL A 180 -13.76 -2.96 -20.83
N PRO A 181 -14.86 -3.51 -20.27
CA PRO A 181 -16.09 -3.75 -21.03
C PRO A 181 -16.73 -2.47 -21.56
N PHE A 182 -16.62 -1.37 -20.82
CA PHE A 182 -17.19 -0.08 -21.23
C PHE A 182 -16.39 0.52 -22.40
N VAL A 183 -15.06 0.43 -22.33
CA VAL A 183 -14.16 0.85 -23.42
C VAL A 183 -14.30 -0.07 -24.63
N MET A 184 -14.51 -1.37 -24.46
CA MET A 184 -14.70 -2.30 -25.60
C MET A 184 -16.00 -2.09 -26.37
N ARG A 185 -17.01 -1.44 -25.77
CA ARG A 185 -18.21 -1.00 -26.49
C ARG A 185 -17.98 0.27 -27.31
N LEU A 186 -16.91 1.01 -27.03
CA LEU A 186 -16.44 2.13 -27.83
C LEU A 186 -15.42 1.58 -28.83
N SER A 187 -15.57 1.87 -30.13
CA SER A 187 -14.70 1.31 -31.18
C SER A 187 -13.25 1.84 -31.09
N MET A 188 -12.47 1.33 -30.14
CA MET A 188 -11.07 1.69 -29.95
C MET A 188 -10.14 0.79 -30.78
N PRO A 189 -9.04 1.34 -31.33
CA PRO A 189 -8.08 0.60 -32.14
C PRO A 189 -7.29 -0.43 -31.32
N LEU A 190 -6.90 -1.53 -31.96
CA LEU A 190 -6.27 -2.74 -31.39
C LEU A 190 -5.05 -2.46 -30.45
N LYS A 191 -4.36 -1.34 -30.66
CA LYS A 191 -3.18 -0.93 -29.89
C LYS A 191 -3.48 -0.73 -28.40
N THR A 192 -4.64 -0.15 -28.06
CA THR A 192 -5.05 0.09 -26.67
C THR A 192 -5.41 -1.23 -25.97
N ARG A 193 -5.98 -2.19 -26.72
CA ARG A 193 -6.36 -3.51 -26.21
C ARG A 193 -5.14 -4.35 -25.82
N ILE A 194 -4.07 -4.28 -26.62
CA ILE A 194 -2.80 -4.96 -26.32
C ILE A 194 -2.10 -4.29 -25.12
N GLY A 195 -2.15 -2.95 -25.01
CA GLY A 195 -1.59 -2.24 -23.86
C GLY A 195 -2.23 -2.61 -22.52
N VAL A 196 -3.56 -2.78 -22.48
CA VAL A 196 -4.27 -3.25 -21.28
C VAL A 196 -3.93 -4.71 -20.95
N ALA A 197 -3.90 -5.60 -21.95
CA ALA A 197 -3.51 -6.99 -21.72
C ALA A 197 -2.05 -7.14 -21.24
N ALA A 198 -1.14 -6.34 -21.80
CA ALA A 198 0.27 -6.33 -21.42
C ALA A 198 0.49 -5.77 -20.00
N SER A 199 -0.19 -4.68 -19.64
CA SER A 199 -0.09 -4.11 -18.28
C SER A 199 -0.67 -5.02 -17.21
N LEU A 200 -1.78 -5.70 -17.48
CA LEU A 200 -2.35 -6.70 -16.56
C LEU A 200 -1.41 -7.91 -16.40
N SER A 201 -0.83 -8.40 -17.50
CA SER A 201 0.11 -9.52 -17.46
C SER A 201 1.37 -9.15 -16.69
N LEU A 202 1.91 -7.96 -16.91
CA LEU A 202 3.14 -7.49 -16.26
C LEU A 202 2.97 -7.33 -14.74
N SER A 203 1.79 -6.94 -14.27
CA SER A 203 1.48 -6.77 -12.85
C SER A 203 1.37 -8.08 -12.07
N TRP A 204 1.21 -9.22 -12.75
CA TRP A 204 1.17 -10.55 -12.12
C TRP A 204 2.57 -11.19 -12.02
N PHE A 205 3.51 -10.78 -12.87
CA PHE A 205 4.88 -11.33 -12.91
C PHE A 205 5.90 -10.54 -12.07
N LEU A 206 5.52 -9.37 -11.55
CA LEU A 206 6.31 -8.51 -10.65
C LEU A 206 5.81 -8.66 -9.21
#